data_AF-A0A453J2X2-F1
#
_entry.id   AF-A0A453J2X2-F1
#
_cell.length_a   1.000
_cell.length_b   1.000
_cell.length_c   1.000
_cell.angle_alpha   90.00
_cell.angle_beta   90.00
_cell.angle_gamma   90.00
#
_symmetry.space_group_name_H-M   'P 1'
#
loop_
_entity.id
_entity.type
_entity.pdbx_description
1 polymer ?
#
loop_
_entity_poly.entity_id
_entity_poly.type
_entity_poly.pdbx_seq_one_letter_code
_entity_poly.pdbx_strand_id
1 'polypeptide(L)'
;MAFSDLKALLDGCSSLETLSLALDFSKFDDPSFSHVWSSASQGLSSLEMGFIPLQMLLALLAVAIESRQRIGYVKAPVFFPSLQKLRLTVEFITDDLIGSISTALPLLTHLDLQDSPIMEPESATATDLTDAGLQQINPKGKLKHLSL
;
A
#
# COMPACT_ATOMS: atom_id res chain seq x y z
N MET A 1 16.46 -7.66 8.71
CA MET A 1 16.63 -7.29 7.29
C MET A 1 16.91 -5.81 7.27
N ALA A 2 18.03 -5.39 6.69
CA ALA A 2 18.29 -3.98 6.48
C ALA A 2 17.46 -3.48 5.30
N PHE A 3 17.14 -2.19 5.27
CA PHE A 3 16.36 -1.59 4.17
C PHE A 3 17.04 -1.75 2.79
N SER A 4 18.37 -1.78 2.77
CA SER A 4 19.20 -2.13 1.61
C SER A 4 18.88 -3.51 1.04
N ASP A 5 18.53 -4.48 1.89
CA ASP A 5 18.26 -5.85 1.48
C ASP A 5 16.91 -5.94 0.75
N LEU A 6 15.90 -5.20 1.22
CA LEU A 6 14.61 -5.11 0.53
C LEU A 6 14.77 -4.49 -0.85
N LYS A 7 15.54 -3.40 -0.96
CA LYS A 7 15.82 -2.79 -2.26
C LYS A 7 16.55 -3.76 -3.20
N ALA A 8 17.61 -4.42 -2.71
CA ALA A 8 18.36 -5.38 -3.51
C ALA A 8 17.48 -6.56 -3.98
N LEU A 9 16.55 -7.02 -3.14
CA LEU A 9 15.57 -8.05 -3.51
C LEU A 9 14.63 -7.57 -4.62
N LEU A 10 14.07 -6.36 -4.51
CA LEU A 10 13.19 -5.81 -5.54
C LEU A 10 13.93 -5.60 -6.86
N ASP A 11 15.14 -5.02 -6.82
CA ASP A 11 16.00 -4.82 -8.00
C ASP A 11 16.35 -6.15 -8.69
N GLY A 12 16.57 -7.21 -7.91
CA GLY A 12 16.91 -8.55 -8.41
C GLY A 12 15.73 -9.33 -8.99
N CYS A 13 14.49 -8.88 -8.78
CA CYS A 13 13.28 -9.61 -9.12
C CYS A 13 12.38 -8.85 -10.13
N SER A 14 12.93 -8.52 -11.31
CA SER A 14 12.25 -7.71 -12.33
C SER A 14 10.98 -8.33 -12.94
N SER A 15 10.80 -9.64 -12.84
CA SER A 15 9.66 -10.40 -13.37
C SER A 15 8.72 -10.90 -12.27
N LEU A 16 8.86 -10.39 -11.05
CA LEU A 16 8.05 -10.83 -9.91
C LEU A 16 6.57 -10.48 -10.12
N GLU A 17 5.70 -11.47 -9.95
CA GLU A 17 4.24 -11.27 -10.04
C GLU A 17 3.56 -11.30 -8.68
N THR A 18 4.16 -11.98 -7.70
CA THR A 18 3.66 -12.11 -6.33
C THR A 18 4.80 -11.87 -5.35
N LEU A 19 4.55 -11.02 -4.35
CA LEU A 19 5.46 -10.75 -3.25
C LEU A 19 4.71 -10.86 -1.93
N SER A 20 5.24 -11.68 -1.02
CA SER A 20 4.74 -11.78 0.36
C SER A 20 5.90 -11.53 1.31
N LEU A 21 5.76 -10.51 2.15
CA LEU A 21 6.75 -10.07 3.12
C LEU A 21 6.17 -10.19 4.53
N ALA A 22 6.49 -11.30 5.21
CA ALA A 22 6.15 -11.49 6.63
C ALA A 22 7.10 -10.69 7.55
N LEU A 23 7.24 -9.39 7.28
CA LEU A 23 8.07 -8.46 8.01
C LEU A 23 7.19 -7.50 8.80
N ASP A 24 7.66 -7.13 9.98
CA ASP A 24 7.09 -6.04 10.77
C ASP A 24 7.79 -4.74 10.38
N PHE A 25 7.10 -3.91 9.61
CA PHE A 25 7.61 -2.65 9.06
C PHE A 25 7.73 -1.55 10.11
N SER A 26 7.17 -1.70 11.31
CA SER A 26 7.39 -0.75 12.42
C SER A 26 8.86 -0.65 12.84
N LYS A 27 9.65 -1.67 12.52
CA LYS A 27 11.09 -1.73 12.80
C LYS A 27 11.93 -1.02 11.73
N PHE A 28 11.29 -0.48 10.69
CA PHE A 28 11.93 0.19 9.57
C PHE A 28 11.61 1.68 9.63
N ASP A 29 12.45 2.46 10.31
CA ASP A 29 12.36 3.93 10.29
C ASP A 29 13.29 4.46 9.19
N ASP A 30 12.85 4.40 7.93
CA ASP A 30 13.58 4.97 6.79
C ASP A 30 12.67 5.90 5.96
N PRO A 31 13.03 7.19 5.82
CA PRO A 31 12.23 8.15 5.04
C PRO A 31 12.12 7.78 3.55
N SER A 32 12.96 6.86 3.07
CA SER A 32 12.97 6.36 1.70
C SER A 32 12.05 5.16 1.49
N PHE A 33 11.31 4.70 2.52
CA PHE A 33 10.42 3.53 2.45
C PHE A 33 9.57 3.53 1.18
N SER A 34 8.86 4.64 0.94
CA SER A 34 7.97 4.78 -0.21
C SER A 34 8.71 4.64 -1.55
N HIS A 35 9.94 5.12 -1.65
CA HIS A 35 10.70 5.17 -2.90
C HIS A 35 11.31 3.83 -3.30
N VAL A 36 11.59 2.93 -2.36
CA VAL A 36 12.14 1.60 -2.69
C VAL A 36 11.20 0.78 -3.55
N TRP A 37 9.89 0.98 -3.38
CA TRP A 37 8.86 0.34 -4.20
C TRP A 37 8.88 0.76 -5.67
N SER A 38 9.62 1.81 -6.04
CA SER A 38 9.85 2.15 -7.46
C SER A 38 10.65 1.08 -8.21
N SER A 39 11.41 0.26 -7.47
CA SER A 39 12.20 -0.85 -7.99
C SER A 39 11.40 -2.15 -8.12
N ALA A 40 10.15 -2.18 -7.62
CA ALA A 40 9.30 -3.34 -7.74
C ALA A 40 8.94 -3.63 -9.22
N SER A 41 8.81 -4.92 -9.53
CA SER A 41 8.36 -5.40 -10.83
C SER A 41 7.08 -4.69 -11.29
N GLN A 42 7.06 -4.21 -12.54
CA GLN A 42 5.86 -3.65 -13.16
C GLN A 42 4.77 -4.73 -13.36
N GLY A 43 5.14 -6.02 -13.34
CA GLY A 43 4.22 -7.15 -13.38
C GLY A 43 3.68 -7.56 -12.00
N LEU A 44 4.10 -6.90 -10.91
CA LEU A 44 3.66 -7.26 -9.57
C LEU A 44 2.13 -7.08 -9.46
N SER A 45 1.45 -8.20 -9.31
CA SER A 45 -0.02 -8.31 -9.31
C SER A 45 -0.58 -8.61 -7.92
N SER A 46 0.24 -9.20 -7.03
CA SER A 46 -0.15 -9.55 -5.67
C SER A 46 0.92 -9.11 -4.68
N LEU A 47 0.53 -8.31 -3.69
CA LEU A 47 1.39 -7.85 -2.60
C LEU A 47 0.75 -8.19 -1.25
N GLU A 48 1.51 -8.88 -0.43
CA GLU A 48 1.19 -9.14 0.97
C GLU A 48 2.33 -8.58 1.83
N MET A 49 1.97 -7.79 2.83
CA MET A 49 2.91 -7.27 3.82
C MET A 49 2.38 -7.60 5.20
N GLY A 50 3.29 -7.95 6.09
CA GLY A 50 3.03 -7.95 7.53
C GLY A 50 2.74 -6.53 8.03
N PHE A 51 2.77 -6.37 9.35
CA PHE A 51 2.41 -5.11 9.99
C PHE A 51 3.12 -3.89 9.38
N ILE A 52 2.35 -2.88 8.97
CA ILE A 52 2.87 -1.60 8.48
C ILE A 52 2.22 -0.44 9.25
N PRO A 53 3.02 0.50 9.82
CA PRO A 53 2.48 1.71 10.44
C PRO A 53 1.66 2.53 9.45
N LEU A 54 0.53 3.10 9.90
CA LEU A 54 -0.42 3.79 9.03
C LEU A 54 0.26 4.92 8.26
N GLN A 55 1.15 5.68 8.92
CA GLN A 55 1.86 6.80 8.29
C GLN A 55 2.81 6.36 7.17
N MET A 56 3.49 5.23 7.33
CA MET A 56 4.37 4.70 6.27
C MET A 56 3.55 4.23 5.06
N LEU A 57 2.40 3.61 5.31
CA LEU A 57 1.49 3.18 4.26
C LEU A 57 0.90 4.38 3.50
N LEU A 58 0.43 5.41 4.21
CA LEU A 58 -0.09 6.63 3.60
C LEU A 58 0.99 7.35 2.78
N ALA A 59 2.22 7.42 3.27
CA ALA A 59 3.34 7.98 2.51
C ALA A 59 3.63 7.19 1.22
N LEU A 60 3.53 5.85 1.25
CA LEU A 60 3.69 5.01 0.07
C LEU A 60 2.56 5.26 -0.95
N LEU A 61 1.31 5.32 -0.47
CA LEU A 61 0.14 5.57 -1.31
C LEU A 61 0.18 6.97 -1.92
N ALA A 62 0.62 7.98 -1.18
CA ALA A 62 0.79 9.35 -1.68
C ALA A 62 1.77 9.39 -2.87
N VAL A 63 2.93 8.75 -2.75
CA VAL A 63 3.91 8.66 -3.85
C VAL A 63 3.31 7.92 -5.06
N ALA A 64 2.53 6.85 -4.83
CA ALA A 64 1.85 6.14 -5.90
C ALA A 64 0.80 7.03 -6.63
N ILE A 65 0.03 7.83 -5.89
CA ILE A 65 -0.94 8.79 -6.44
C ILE A 65 -0.22 9.86 -7.27
N GLU A 66 0.82 10.49 -6.70
CA GLU A 66 1.60 11.52 -7.39
C GLU A 66 2.22 10.99 -8.69
N SER A 67 2.75 9.76 -8.67
CA SER A 67 3.35 9.15 -9.87
C SER A 67 2.37 9.02 -11.03
N ARG A 68 1.08 8.75 -10.73
CA ARG A 68 0.01 8.65 -11.72
C ARG A 68 -0.44 10.01 -12.25
N GLN A 69 -0.30 11.08 -11.47
CA GLN A 69 -0.69 12.42 -11.91
C GLN A 69 0.36 13.05 -12.84
N ARG A 70 1.62 12.60 -12.78
CA ARG A 70 2.72 13.12 -13.61
C ARG A 70 2.79 12.51 -15.03
N ILE A 71 1.72 11.87 -15.52
CA ILE A 71 1.65 11.33 -16.89
C ILE A 71 1.72 12.50 -17.89
N GLY A 72 2.92 12.80 -18.38
CA GLY A 72 3.17 13.85 -19.37
C GLY A 72 4.60 14.38 -19.42
N TYR A 73 5.35 14.31 -18.31
CA TYR A 73 6.73 14.78 -18.25
C TYR A 73 7.63 13.64 -17.75
N VAL A 74 8.43 13.07 -18.67
CA VAL A 74 9.55 12.13 -18.44
C VAL A 74 9.26 10.95 -17.49
N LYS A 75 9.12 9.73 -18.04
CA LYS A 75 9.20 8.39 -17.40
C LYS A 75 9.29 8.40 -15.85
N ALA A 76 8.26 8.88 -15.16
CA ALA A 76 8.19 8.76 -13.71
C ALA A 76 7.94 7.28 -13.38
N PRO A 77 8.58 6.72 -12.34
CA PRO A 77 8.32 5.34 -11.94
C PRO A 77 6.84 5.22 -11.56
N VAL A 78 6.13 4.31 -12.24
CA VAL A 78 4.74 4.01 -11.89
C VAL A 78 4.78 2.97 -10.78
N PHE A 79 4.25 3.32 -9.62
CA PHE A 79 4.15 2.42 -8.49
C PHE A 79 2.93 1.51 -8.68
N PHE A 80 3.14 0.20 -8.56
CA PHE A 80 2.09 -0.81 -8.57
C PHE A 80 1.11 -0.71 -9.77
N PRO A 81 1.61 -0.63 -11.02
CA PRO A 81 0.76 -0.41 -12.20
C PRO A 81 -0.21 -1.56 -12.46
N SER A 82 0.15 -2.78 -12.04
CA SER A 82 -0.57 -4.03 -12.31
C SER A 82 -1.17 -4.67 -11.06
N LEU A 83 -1.11 -4.00 -9.91
CA LEU A 83 -1.48 -4.60 -8.63
C LEU A 83 -3.00 -4.83 -8.55
N GLN A 84 -3.36 -6.09 -8.29
CA GLN A 84 -4.73 -6.57 -8.24
C GLN A 84 -5.11 -7.14 -6.87
N LYS A 85 -4.13 -7.61 -6.09
CA LYS A 85 -4.34 -8.16 -4.76
C LYS A 85 -3.44 -7.44 -3.77
N LEU A 86 -4.04 -6.93 -2.70
CA LEU A 86 -3.35 -6.28 -1.60
C LEU A 86 -3.82 -6.90 -0.29
N ARG A 87 -2.87 -7.42 0.48
CA ARG A 87 -3.09 -7.83 1.87
C ARG A 87 -2.15 -7.08 2.80
N LEU A 88 -2.69 -6.46 3.83
CA LEU A 88 -1.95 -5.67 4.80
C LEU A 88 -2.46 -5.92 6.21
N THR A 89 -1.55 -5.96 7.17
CA THR A 89 -1.87 -5.72 8.58
C THR A 89 -1.49 -4.28 8.92
N VAL A 90 -2.44 -3.49 9.45
CA VAL A 90 -2.25 -2.05 9.73
C VAL A 90 -2.59 -1.74 11.18
N GLU A 91 -2.19 -0.56 11.66
CA GLU A 91 -2.55 -0.08 13.00
C GLU A 91 -4.06 0.09 13.16
N PHE A 92 -4.66 0.84 12.24
CA PHE A 92 -6.08 1.15 12.19
C PHE A 92 -6.54 1.28 10.74
N ILE A 93 -7.70 0.72 10.42
CA ILE A 93 -8.39 0.96 9.15
C ILE A 93 -9.24 2.23 9.29
N THR A 94 -8.95 3.23 8.43
CA THR A 94 -9.61 4.55 8.45
C THR A 94 -10.22 4.89 7.09
N ASP A 95 -11.15 5.85 7.06
CA ASP A 95 -11.71 6.40 5.82
C ASP A 95 -10.60 6.92 4.88
N ASP A 96 -9.61 7.63 5.43
CA ASP A 96 -8.47 8.17 4.69
C ASP A 96 -7.61 7.06 4.07
N LEU A 97 -7.40 5.96 4.80
CA LEU A 97 -6.69 4.80 4.27
C LEU A 97 -7.44 4.19 3.09
N ILE A 98 -8.74 3.96 3.23
CA ILE A 98 -9.57 3.40 2.16
C ILE A 98 -9.58 4.30 0.93
N GLY A 99 -9.77 5.61 1.11
CA GLY A 99 -9.72 6.60 0.03
C GLY A 99 -8.37 6.62 -0.67
N SER A 100 -7.28 6.55 0.08
CA SER A 100 -5.91 6.51 -0.45
C SER A 100 -5.64 5.24 -1.26
N ILE A 101 -6.03 4.07 -0.75
CA ILE A 101 -5.91 2.78 -1.46
C ILE A 101 -6.70 2.81 -2.77
N SER A 102 -7.96 3.23 -2.71
CA SER A 102 -8.87 3.30 -3.85
C SER A 102 -8.33 4.20 -4.97
N THR A 103 -7.72 5.34 -4.59
CA THR A 103 -7.12 6.29 -5.52
C THR A 103 -5.80 5.78 -6.09
N ALA A 104 -4.92 5.25 -5.23
CA ALA A 104 -3.58 4.79 -5.60
C ALA A 104 -3.61 3.51 -6.44
N LEU A 105 -4.56 2.61 -6.20
CA LEU A 105 -4.58 1.24 -6.71
C LEU A 105 -5.92 0.88 -7.41
N PRO A 106 -6.26 1.55 -8.53
CA PRO A 106 -7.55 1.41 -9.22
C PRO A 106 -7.76 0.08 -9.96
N LEU A 107 -6.81 -0.85 -9.90
CA LEU A 107 -6.92 -2.19 -10.48
C LEU A 107 -7.18 -3.28 -9.43
N LEU A 108 -7.28 -2.91 -8.14
CA LEU A 108 -7.57 -3.88 -7.09
C LEU A 108 -8.86 -4.65 -7.36
N THR A 109 -8.74 -5.96 -7.22
CA THR A 109 -9.83 -6.92 -7.25
C THR A 109 -9.94 -7.66 -5.92
N HIS A 110 -8.88 -7.68 -5.11
CA HIS A 110 -8.87 -8.27 -3.78
C HIS A 110 -8.20 -7.30 -2.81
N LEU A 111 -8.90 -6.94 -1.75
CA LEU A 111 -8.39 -6.14 -0.65
C LEU A 111 -8.65 -6.90 0.65
N ASP A 112 -7.58 -7.12 1.40
CA ASP A 112 -7.60 -7.78 2.69
C ASP A 112 -6.82 -6.91 3.67
N LEU A 113 -7.54 -6.22 4.56
CA LEU A 113 -6.96 -5.41 5.61
C LEU A 113 -7.24 -6.08 6.94
N GLN A 114 -6.28 -6.04 7.84
CA GLN A 114 -6.42 -6.53 9.19
C GLN A 114 -5.93 -5.47 10.17
N ASP A 115 -6.78 -5.12 11.14
CA ASP A 115 -6.38 -4.29 12.27
C ASP A 115 -5.48 -5.05 13.24
N SER A 116 -4.42 -4.39 13.67
CA SER A 116 -3.50 -4.85 14.71
C SER A 116 -2.99 -3.66 15.53
N PRO A 117 -3.88 -3.00 16.31
CA PRO A 117 -3.50 -1.85 17.12
C PRO A 117 -2.42 -2.23 18.14
N ILE A 118 -1.30 -1.53 18.12
CA ILE A 118 -0.20 -1.72 19.09
C ILE A 118 -0.52 -0.99 20.40
N MET A 119 -1.24 0.13 20.32
CA MET A 119 -1.77 0.92 21.44
C MET A 119 -3.13 1.52 21.02
N GLU A 120 -4.00 1.89 21.97
CA GLU A 120 -5.18 2.70 21.65
C GLU A 120 -4.74 4.06 21.07
N PRO A 121 -5.47 4.63 20.10
CA PRO A 121 -5.08 5.89 19.49
C PRO A 121 -5.22 7.02 20.53
N GLU A 122 -4.11 7.44 21.13
CA GLU A 122 -4.07 8.56 22.07
C GLU A 122 -4.37 9.92 21.41
N SER A 123 -4.41 9.96 20.07
CA SER A 123 -4.61 11.15 19.25
C SER A 123 -5.83 11.02 18.35
N ALA A 124 -6.71 12.02 18.40
CA ALA A 124 -7.95 12.19 17.63
C ALA A 124 -7.76 12.34 16.10
N THR A 125 -6.60 11.98 15.55
CA THR A 125 -6.26 12.16 14.13
C THR A 125 -6.57 10.96 13.25
N ALA A 126 -6.65 9.74 13.81
CA ALA A 126 -7.11 8.57 13.08
C ALA A 126 -8.60 8.37 13.37
N THR A 127 -9.46 8.82 12.45
CA THR A 127 -10.89 8.51 12.52
C THR A 127 -11.12 7.09 12.02
N ASP A 128 -11.77 6.25 12.82
CA ASP A 128 -12.18 4.90 12.44
C ASP A 128 -12.89 4.88 11.08
N LEU A 129 -12.86 3.72 10.42
CA LEU A 129 -13.65 3.48 9.22
C LEU A 129 -15.14 3.69 9.48
N THR A 130 -15.77 4.52 8.65
CA THR A 130 -17.19 4.80 8.66
C THR A 130 -17.88 4.29 7.39
N ASP A 131 -19.21 4.39 7.34
CA ASP A 131 -19.98 4.12 6.14
C ASP A 131 -19.54 4.99 4.94
N ALA A 132 -19.06 6.21 5.20
CA ALA A 132 -18.55 7.09 4.15
C ALA A 132 -17.24 6.55 3.55
N GLY A 133 -16.33 6.01 4.36
CA GLY A 133 -15.13 5.33 3.88
C GLY A 133 -15.45 4.06 3.11
N LEU A 134 -16.39 3.24 3.58
CA LEU A 134 -16.82 2.03 2.88
C LEU A 134 -17.34 2.33 1.46
N GLN A 135 -18.04 3.46 1.27
CA GLN A 135 -18.50 3.89 -0.06
C GLN A 135 -17.33 4.24 -1.02
N GLN A 136 -16.15 4.56 -0.50
CA GLN A 136 -14.97 4.90 -1.31
C GLN A 136 -14.18 3.67 -1.78
N ILE A 137 -14.46 2.46 -1.29
CA ILE A 137 -13.59 1.29 -1.48
C ILE A 137 -13.62 0.71 -2.89
N ASN A 138 -14.74 0.86 -3.61
CA ASN A 138 -14.95 0.24 -4.92
C ASN A 138 -15.63 1.17 -5.94
N PRO A 139 -15.08 2.38 -6.19
CA PRO A 139 -15.72 3.38 -7.05
C PRO A 139 -15.81 2.94 -8.51
N LYS A 140 -15.00 1.96 -8.92
CA LYS A 140 -14.96 1.41 -10.29
C LYS A 140 -15.61 0.04 -10.43
N GLY A 141 -16.19 -0.51 -9.36
CA GLY A 141 -16.87 -1.81 -9.38
C GLY A 141 -15.96 -3.02 -9.71
N LYS A 142 -14.64 -2.90 -9.52
CA LYS A 142 -13.67 -3.96 -9.86
C LYS A 142 -13.36 -4.89 -8.70
N LEU A 143 -13.60 -4.46 -7.46
CA LEU A 143 -13.36 -5.27 -6.27
C LEU A 143 -14.28 -6.48 -6.26
N LYS A 144 -13.68 -7.67 -6.12
CA LYS A 144 -14.34 -8.99 -6.09
C LYS A 144 -14.27 -9.62 -4.70
N HIS A 145 -13.22 -9.31 -3.95
CA HIS A 145 -13.00 -9.81 -2.61
C HIS A 145 -12.62 -8.64 -1.70
N LEU A 146 -13.32 -8.55 -0.58
CA LEU A 146 -13.08 -7.57 0.46
C LEU A 146 -13.07 -8.28 1.82
N SER A 147 -12.01 -8.08 2.57
CA SER A 147 -11.86 -8.47 3.98
C SER A 147 -11.30 -7.25 4.72
N LEU A 148 -11.91 -6.92 5.85
CA LEU A 148 -11.56 -5.81 6.74
C LEU A 148 -11.58 -6.35 8.18
#